data_AF-A0A9P7HZI7-F1
#
_entry.id   AF-A0A9P7HZI7-F1
#
_cell.length_a   1.000
_cell.length_b   1.000
_cell.length_c   1.000
_cell.angle_alpha   90.00
_cell.angle_beta   90.00
_cell.angle_gamma   90.00
#
_symmetry.space_group_name_H-M   'P 1'
#
loop_
_entity.id
_entity.type
_entity.pdbx_description
1 polymer ?
#
loop_
_entity_poly.entity_id
_entity_poly.type
_entity_poly.pdbx_seq_one_letter_code
_entity_poly.pdbx_strand_id
1 'polypeptide(L)'
;MPRYTAVHANPKGPGDARPTALQIIKDEGLEEKRQGQVFVITGTSSGIGIETVRAIAATGATLYLTARDLDKAKTALDGISDPSRMELFQMDQGSLASVRAAAAAILEKTSKIHCLIANAGIMAIPDLRFTADGHELQFGTNHLSHFLFFQLLKPALLAAASPDLPSRVVVLSSSSHNIHGINDSDNYDFQQGNYDPNVAYGQSKTANIYMANGVVLRFSRDVEHISTPNPIVEAQIIQYHTLPSLLPISNLNCPHFVITMQFLSVTSLLALANLASAKLHSQAVCVTNRHYDPIGGTPWSPSYNWKVNYEILPDATNCACAYYRNRNTGNKQWDKCPDCKFDGFACGSNGWHIGGDEFTYYCEKKCGAQGAEAN
;
A
#
# COMPACT_ATOMS: atom_id res chain seq x y z
N MET A 1 -10.62 29.25 4.21
CA MET A 1 -10.43 27.95 3.51
C MET A 1 -8.97 27.57 3.59
N PRO A 2 -8.63 26.29 3.83
CA PRO A 2 -7.25 25.80 3.71
C PRO A 2 -6.65 26.21 2.35
N ARG A 3 -5.37 26.62 2.35
CA ARG A 3 -4.64 27.20 1.20
C ARG A 3 -4.82 26.42 -0.11
N TYR A 4 -4.87 25.09 -0.04
CA TYR A 4 -4.93 24.21 -1.21
C TYR A 4 -6.33 23.63 -1.51
N THR A 5 -7.36 24.05 -0.79
CA THR A 5 -8.72 23.46 -0.94
C THR A 5 -9.21 23.48 -2.39
N ALA A 6 -9.00 24.60 -3.09
CA ALA A 6 -9.46 24.77 -4.46
C ALA A 6 -8.73 23.85 -5.46
N VAL A 7 -7.43 23.60 -5.27
CA VAL A 7 -6.65 22.75 -6.18
C VAL A 7 -6.94 21.25 -5.99
N HIS A 8 -7.59 20.89 -4.89
CA HIS A 8 -8.05 19.52 -4.63
C HIS A 8 -9.44 19.20 -5.17
N ALA A 9 -10.19 20.20 -5.64
CA ALA A 9 -11.55 20.01 -6.14
C ALA A 9 -11.60 19.24 -7.47
N ASN A 10 -10.58 19.37 -8.31
CA ASN A 10 -10.52 18.70 -9.62
C ASN A 10 -9.09 18.23 -9.95
N PRO A 11 -8.66 17.07 -9.44
CA PRO A 11 -7.32 16.52 -9.68
C PRO A 11 -7.15 16.15 -11.16
N LYS A 12 -5.94 16.34 -11.70
CA LYS A 12 -5.58 15.93 -13.07
C LYS A 12 -4.46 14.90 -13.14
N GLY A 13 -4.02 14.39 -11.98
CA GLY A 13 -2.97 13.39 -11.87
C GLY A 13 -1.61 14.00 -11.52
N PRO A 14 -0.49 13.30 -11.79
CA PRO A 14 0.86 13.79 -11.54
C PRO A 14 1.13 15.14 -12.25
N GLY A 15 1.75 16.09 -11.53
CA GLY A 15 2.09 17.41 -12.09
C GLY A 15 0.90 18.36 -12.21
N ASP A 16 -0.24 18.03 -11.61
CA ASP A 16 -1.38 18.94 -11.52
C ASP A 16 -1.14 20.09 -10.52
N ALA A 17 -2.15 20.93 -10.31
CA ALA A 17 -2.03 22.13 -9.47
C ALA A 17 -1.88 21.86 -7.96
N ARG A 18 -1.90 20.60 -7.51
CA ARG A 18 -1.71 20.26 -6.09
C ARG A 18 -0.26 20.51 -5.69
N PRO A 19 -0.02 21.04 -4.47
CA PRO A 19 1.33 21.34 -4.05
C PRO A 19 2.16 20.06 -3.89
N THR A 20 3.46 20.17 -4.13
CA THR A 20 4.42 19.17 -3.65
C THR A 20 4.65 19.39 -2.15
N ALA A 21 5.20 18.40 -1.44
CA ALA A 21 5.47 18.64 -0.01
C ALA A 21 6.61 19.64 0.19
N LEU A 22 7.56 19.76 -0.74
CA LEU A 22 8.54 20.85 -0.69
C LEU A 22 7.85 22.22 -0.81
N GLN A 23 6.84 22.33 -1.69
CA GLN A 23 6.04 23.54 -1.76
C GLN A 23 5.30 23.80 -0.45
N ILE A 24 4.75 22.77 0.20
CA ILE A 24 4.11 22.89 1.51
C ILE A 24 5.13 23.34 2.58
N ILE A 25 6.31 22.73 2.65
CA ILE A 25 7.37 23.12 3.59
C ILE A 25 7.73 24.60 3.41
N LYS A 26 7.88 25.05 2.16
CA LYS A 26 8.17 26.45 1.84
C LYS A 26 7.02 27.40 2.20
N ASP A 27 5.80 27.07 1.79
CA ASP A 27 4.63 27.93 1.98
C ASP A 27 4.24 28.06 3.47
N GLU A 28 4.54 27.04 4.28
CA GLU A 28 4.38 27.05 5.73
C GLU A 28 5.61 27.64 6.47
N GLY A 29 6.66 28.06 5.73
CA GLY A 29 7.85 28.67 6.30
C GLY A 29 8.66 27.74 7.20
N LEU A 30 8.63 26.43 6.91
CA LEU A 30 9.22 25.36 7.72
C LEU A 30 10.67 25.01 7.33
N GLU A 31 11.21 25.64 6.28
CA GLU A 31 12.61 25.46 5.86
C GLU A 31 13.56 25.79 7.03
N GLU A 32 14.45 24.84 7.33
CA GLU A 32 15.42 24.93 8.44
C GLU A 32 14.80 25.18 9.85
N LYS A 33 13.49 24.97 10.04
CA LYS A 33 12.81 25.20 11.34
C LYS A 33 12.82 24.02 12.31
N ARG A 34 13.35 22.87 11.91
CA ARG A 34 13.34 21.61 12.69
C ARG A 34 14.74 21.16 13.09
N GLN A 35 15.73 22.05 13.05
CA GLN A 35 17.08 21.76 13.53
C GLN A 35 17.05 21.26 14.99
N GLY A 36 17.89 20.28 15.29
CA GLY A 36 17.92 19.60 16.60
C GLY A 36 16.76 18.62 16.86
N GLN A 37 15.79 18.52 15.94
CA GLN A 37 14.74 17.51 16.01
C GLN A 37 15.14 16.26 15.23
N VAL A 38 14.81 15.10 15.79
CA VAL A 38 15.14 13.78 15.23
C VAL A 38 13.89 13.11 14.67
N PHE A 39 13.95 12.71 13.41
CA PHE A 39 12.89 12.01 12.69
C PHE A 39 13.38 10.62 12.30
N VAL A 40 12.61 9.58 12.67
CA VAL A 40 12.86 8.20 12.28
C VAL A 40 11.89 7.81 11.18
N ILE A 41 12.37 7.32 10.04
CA ILE A 41 11.51 7.00 8.87
C ILE A 41 11.78 5.58 8.39
N THR A 42 10.74 4.76 8.25
CA THR A 42 10.86 3.39 7.74
C THR A 42 10.66 3.29 6.23
N GLY A 43 11.41 2.40 5.55
CA GLY A 43 11.19 2.10 4.13
C GLY A 43 11.64 3.22 3.19
N THR A 44 12.87 3.69 3.34
CA THR A 44 13.39 4.90 2.66
C THR A 44 14.13 4.63 1.35
N SER A 45 14.07 3.40 0.85
CA SER A 45 14.75 2.97 -0.39
C SER A 45 13.92 3.11 -1.67
N SER A 46 12.65 3.52 -1.57
CA SER A 46 11.73 3.63 -2.71
C SER A 46 10.48 4.45 -2.39
N GLY A 47 9.85 5.00 -3.43
CA GLY A 47 8.49 5.55 -3.35
C GLY A 47 8.33 6.65 -2.28
N ILE A 48 7.23 6.59 -1.54
CA ILE A 48 6.83 7.62 -0.55
C ILE A 48 7.92 7.87 0.50
N GLY A 49 8.71 6.86 0.87
CA GLY A 49 9.76 6.99 1.86
C GLY A 49 10.87 7.96 1.46
N ILE A 50 11.35 7.89 0.20
CA ILE A 50 12.37 8.81 -0.35
C ILE A 50 11.88 10.26 -0.25
N GLU A 51 10.58 10.43 -0.39
CA GLU A 51 9.97 11.73 -0.59
C GLU A 51 9.59 12.42 0.69
N THR A 52 9.14 11.60 1.63
CA THR A 52 9.13 11.97 3.03
C THR A 52 10.52 12.42 3.46
N VAL A 53 11.58 11.69 3.11
CA VAL A 53 12.97 12.09 3.43
C VAL A 53 13.31 13.43 2.80
N ARG A 54 13.04 13.63 1.51
CA ARG A 54 13.30 14.91 0.81
C ARG A 54 12.59 16.10 1.45
N ALA A 55 11.31 15.95 1.78
CA ALA A 55 10.54 17.01 2.41
C ALA A 55 11.04 17.34 3.82
N ILE A 56 11.26 16.32 4.66
CA ILE A 56 11.68 16.53 6.04
C ILE A 56 13.13 17.03 6.10
N ALA A 57 14.00 16.59 5.20
CA ALA A 57 15.39 17.08 5.16
C ALA A 57 15.46 18.60 4.88
N ALA A 58 14.56 19.15 4.07
CA ALA A 58 14.47 20.59 3.82
C ALA A 58 14.10 21.40 5.08
N THR A 59 13.53 20.76 6.10
CA THR A 59 13.24 21.41 7.40
C THR A 59 14.46 21.49 8.32
N GLY A 60 15.58 20.89 7.93
CA GLY A 60 16.83 20.87 8.69
C GLY A 60 16.90 19.86 9.85
N ALA A 61 15.92 18.96 9.93
CA ALA A 61 15.89 17.90 10.93
C ALA A 61 17.01 16.85 10.74
N THR A 62 17.39 16.18 11.83
CA THR A 62 18.23 14.97 11.80
C THR A 62 17.37 13.77 11.46
N LEU A 63 17.84 12.95 10.51
CA LEU A 63 17.10 11.84 9.94
C LEU A 63 17.78 10.50 10.23
N TYR A 64 17.04 9.61 10.88
CA TYR A 64 17.41 8.20 11.04
C TYR A 64 16.50 7.34 10.19
N LEU A 65 17.10 6.75 9.17
CA LEU A 65 16.40 6.18 8.04
C LEU A 65 16.61 4.68 8.04
N THR A 66 15.55 3.90 7.86
CA THR A 66 15.68 2.44 7.83
C THR A 66 15.36 1.88 6.45
N ALA A 67 16.17 0.93 6.00
CA ALA A 67 15.92 0.17 4.78
C ALA A 67 16.45 -1.26 4.91
N ARG A 68 15.82 -2.21 4.22
CA ARG A 68 16.31 -3.58 4.16
C ARG A 68 17.62 -3.69 3.36
N ASP A 69 17.69 -2.96 2.25
CA ASP A 69 18.84 -2.87 1.36
C ASP A 69 19.46 -1.48 1.50
N LEU A 70 20.60 -1.41 2.19
CA LEU A 70 21.27 -0.15 2.48
C LEU A 70 21.88 0.49 1.24
N ASP A 71 22.38 -0.30 0.29
CA ASP A 71 23.04 0.26 -0.89
C ASP A 71 22.00 0.83 -1.84
N LYS A 72 20.87 0.15 -2.02
CA LYS A 72 19.71 0.71 -2.71
C LYS A 72 19.23 2.01 -2.06
N ALA A 73 19.18 2.07 -0.72
CA ALA A 73 18.78 3.27 -0.01
C ALA A 73 19.78 4.42 -0.19
N LYS A 74 21.09 4.16 -0.11
CA LYS A 74 22.12 5.18 -0.38
C LYS A 74 21.98 5.75 -1.78
N THR A 75 21.86 4.90 -2.81
CA THR A 75 21.67 5.35 -4.19
C THR A 75 20.38 6.16 -4.36
N ALA A 76 19.28 5.73 -3.73
CA ALA A 76 18.00 6.42 -3.83
C ALA A 76 17.96 7.78 -3.12
N LEU A 77 18.79 7.96 -2.09
CA LEU A 77 18.84 9.16 -1.26
C LEU A 77 19.98 10.12 -1.64
N ASP A 78 20.78 9.76 -2.64
CA ASP A 78 21.89 10.57 -3.12
C ASP A 78 21.41 11.96 -3.56
N GLY A 79 22.14 12.99 -3.14
CA GLY A 79 21.83 14.39 -3.46
C GLY A 79 20.58 15.01 -2.81
N ILE A 80 19.88 14.32 -1.89
CA ILE A 80 18.66 14.86 -1.27
C ILE A 80 18.95 15.93 -0.20
N SER A 81 19.99 15.77 0.60
CA SER A 81 20.36 16.74 1.65
C SER A 81 21.81 16.52 2.09
N ASP A 82 22.25 17.32 3.07
CA ASP A 82 23.53 17.14 3.73
C ASP A 82 23.59 15.75 4.39
N PRO A 83 24.51 14.86 3.92
CA PRO A 83 24.68 13.53 4.49
C PRO A 83 25.01 13.54 5.99
N SER A 84 25.56 14.63 6.54
CA SER A 84 25.89 14.75 7.97
C SER A 84 24.66 14.66 8.87
N ARG A 85 23.47 14.95 8.34
CA ARG A 85 22.19 14.92 9.06
C ARG A 85 21.40 13.64 8.82
N MET A 86 21.92 12.70 8.05
CA MET A 86 21.22 11.48 7.63
C MET A 86 22.04 10.24 7.99
N GLU A 87 21.47 9.33 8.78
CA GLU A 87 22.08 8.04 9.06
C GLU A 87 21.13 6.90 8.67
N LEU A 88 21.68 5.87 8.01
CA LEU A 88 20.94 4.71 7.52
C LEU A 88 21.18 3.50 8.43
N PHE A 89 20.09 2.86 8.86
CA PHE A 89 20.08 1.65 9.66
C PHE A 89 19.45 0.50 8.87
N GLN A 90 20.12 -0.66 8.85
CA GLN A 90 19.55 -1.83 8.21
C GLN A 90 18.34 -2.31 9.02
N MET A 91 17.19 -2.47 8.37
CA MET A 91 16.00 -3.05 9.00
C MET A 91 15.17 -3.80 7.97
N ASP A 92 14.99 -5.10 8.21
CA ASP A 92 14.01 -5.93 7.50
C ASP A 92 12.75 -6.07 8.35
N GLN A 93 11.64 -5.51 7.89
CA GLN A 93 10.34 -5.62 8.55
C GLN A 93 9.81 -7.06 8.58
N GLY A 94 10.33 -7.97 7.74
CA GLY A 94 10.03 -9.40 7.78
C GLY A 94 10.75 -10.16 8.89
N SER A 95 11.50 -9.49 9.77
CA SER A 95 12.21 -10.09 10.92
C SER A 95 12.14 -9.21 12.16
N LEU A 96 11.46 -9.66 13.21
CA LEU A 96 11.37 -8.93 14.49
C LEU A 96 12.74 -8.80 15.18
N ALA A 97 13.65 -9.76 14.94
CA ALA A 97 15.05 -9.64 15.38
C ALA A 97 15.77 -8.47 14.70
N SER A 98 15.57 -8.29 13.39
CA SER A 98 16.12 -7.14 12.65
C SER A 98 15.54 -5.82 13.15
N VAL A 99 14.24 -5.76 13.44
CA VAL A 99 13.59 -4.58 14.03
C VAL A 99 14.19 -4.21 15.39
N ARG A 100 14.46 -5.19 16.25
CA ARG A 100 15.11 -4.96 17.56
C ARG A 100 16.52 -4.40 17.41
N ALA A 101 17.31 -4.97 16.49
CA ALA A 101 18.67 -4.51 16.23
C ALA A 101 18.69 -3.06 15.72
N ALA A 102 17.82 -2.72 14.76
CA ALA A 102 17.71 -1.36 14.24
C ALA A 102 17.29 -0.36 15.33
N ALA A 103 16.31 -0.70 16.16
CA ALA A 103 15.88 0.16 17.26
C ALA A 103 17.00 0.39 18.28
N ALA A 104 17.74 -0.66 18.65
CA ALA A 104 18.88 -0.53 19.55
C ALA A 104 19.95 0.40 18.98
N ALA A 105 20.35 0.21 17.73
CA ALA A 105 21.34 1.04 17.05
C ALA A 105 20.90 2.52 16.96
N ILE A 106 19.62 2.79 16.74
CA ILE A 106 19.07 4.16 16.75
C ILE A 106 19.14 4.78 18.15
N LEU A 107 18.79 4.02 19.18
CA LEU A 107 18.78 4.49 20.57
C LEU A 107 20.20 4.70 21.14
N GLU A 108 21.22 4.08 20.55
CA GLU A 108 22.62 4.42 20.83
C GLU A 108 23.00 5.82 20.34
N LYS A 109 22.32 6.34 19.31
CA LYS A 109 22.58 7.67 18.74
C LYS A 109 21.77 8.78 19.39
N THR A 110 20.58 8.48 19.91
CA THR A 110 19.70 9.47 20.51
C THR A 110 18.87 8.93 21.66
N SER A 111 18.62 9.79 22.64
CA SER A 111 17.62 9.57 23.69
C SER A 111 16.29 10.27 23.42
N LYS A 112 16.18 11.03 22.32
CA LYS A 112 14.99 11.82 21.96
C LYS A 112 14.62 11.65 20.49
N ILE A 113 13.38 11.26 20.23
CA ILE A 113 12.82 11.13 18.88
C ILE A 113 11.57 12.01 18.80
N HIS A 114 11.56 12.96 17.87
CA HIS A 114 10.47 13.93 17.76
C HIS A 114 9.37 13.44 16.81
N CYS A 115 9.72 12.59 15.86
CA CYS A 115 8.75 11.98 14.96
C CYS A 115 9.18 10.58 14.53
N LEU A 116 8.28 9.61 14.60
CA LEU A 116 8.39 8.31 13.95
C LEU A 116 7.41 8.26 12.78
N ILE A 117 7.90 7.98 11.58
CA ILE A 117 7.08 7.77 10.38
C ILE A 117 7.20 6.30 9.95
N ALA A 118 6.21 5.50 10.34
CA ALA A 118 6.06 4.10 9.97
C ALA A 118 5.46 4.00 8.55
N ASN A 119 6.33 4.10 7.54
CA ASN A 119 5.99 4.17 6.13
C ASN A 119 6.15 2.85 5.37
N ALA A 120 7.11 2.00 5.74
CA ALA A 120 7.42 0.78 5.02
C ALA A 120 6.19 -0.15 4.84
N GLY A 121 6.07 -0.77 3.68
CA GLY A 121 5.05 -1.80 3.52
C GLY A 121 5.13 -2.51 2.19
N ILE A 122 4.48 -3.67 2.17
CA ILE A 122 4.29 -4.51 1.00
C ILE A 122 2.79 -4.68 0.75
N MET A 123 2.43 -5.03 -0.47
CA MET A 123 1.04 -5.17 -0.92
C MET A 123 0.95 -6.27 -1.97
N ALA A 124 -0.24 -6.89 -2.06
CA ALA A 124 -0.63 -7.78 -3.15
C ALA A 124 0.33 -8.98 -3.32
N ILE A 125 0.69 -9.63 -2.21
CA ILE A 125 1.46 -10.87 -2.23
C ILE A 125 0.51 -12.00 -2.65
N PRO A 126 0.68 -12.63 -3.83
CA PRO A 126 -0.31 -13.53 -4.40
C PRO A 126 -0.46 -14.83 -3.62
N ASP A 127 0.64 -15.34 -3.07
CA ASP A 127 0.67 -16.58 -2.29
C ASP A 127 0.75 -16.29 -0.80
N LEU A 128 0.15 -17.16 0.02
CA LEU A 128 0.36 -17.11 1.47
C LEU A 128 1.84 -17.36 1.78
N ARG A 129 2.48 -16.37 2.40
CA ARG A 129 3.89 -16.40 2.80
C ARG A 129 4.02 -15.96 4.24
N PHE A 130 5.13 -16.35 4.87
CA PHE A 130 5.40 -16.05 6.27
C PHE A 130 6.68 -15.24 6.45
N THR A 131 6.70 -14.38 7.46
CA THR A 131 7.91 -13.72 7.97
C THR A 131 8.86 -14.75 8.60
N ALA A 132 10.08 -14.33 8.94
CA ALA A 132 11.03 -15.17 9.68
C ALA A 132 10.48 -15.62 11.05
N ASP A 133 9.53 -14.87 11.61
CA ASP A 133 8.90 -15.11 12.90
C ASP A 133 7.58 -15.91 12.79
N GLY A 134 7.20 -16.36 11.58
CA GLY A 134 6.04 -17.23 11.37
C GLY A 134 4.69 -16.50 11.23
N HIS A 135 4.70 -15.18 11.00
CA HIS A 135 3.49 -14.40 10.77
C HIS A 135 3.18 -14.24 9.28
N GLU A 136 1.92 -14.08 8.88
CA GLU A 136 1.57 -13.76 7.49
C GLU A 136 2.34 -12.51 7.04
N LEU A 137 2.90 -12.58 5.83
CA LEU A 137 3.94 -11.67 5.38
C LEU A 137 3.49 -10.20 5.35
N GLN A 138 2.28 -9.88 4.86
CA GLN A 138 1.77 -8.51 4.82
C GLN A 138 1.45 -7.98 6.22
N PHE A 139 0.80 -8.77 7.07
CA PHE A 139 0.48 -8.42 8.45
C PHE A 139 1.73 -8.23 9.31
N GLY A 140 2.66 -9.18 9.23
CA GLY A 140 3.95 -9.13 9.92
C GLY A 140 4.79 -7.92 9.50
N THR A 141 4.92 -7.69 8.19
CA THR A 141 5.72 -6.59 7.64
C THR A 141 5.08 -5.23 7.90
N ASN A 142 3.79 -5.05 7.60
CA ASN A 142 3.15 -3.73 7.60
C ASN A 142 2.72 -3.27 8.99
N HIS A 143 2.42 -4.21 9.89
CA HIS A 143 1.86 -3.92 11.20
C HIS A 143 2.73 -4.40 12.37
N LEU A 144 2.98 -5.72 12.50
CA LEU A 144 3.67 -6.24 13.70
C LEU A 144 5.09 -5.67 13.85
N SER A 145 5.82 -5.56 12.74
CA SER A 145 7.15 -4.94 12.73
C SER A 145 7.12 -3.50 13.23
N HIS A 146 6.16 -2.70 12.76
CA HIS A 146 6.00 -1.29 13.13
C HIS A 146 5.48 -1.11 14.54
N PHE A 147 4.57 -1.96 14.99
CA PHE A 147 4.10 -1.97 16.37
C PHE A 147 5.26 -2.25 17.33
N LEU A 148 6.08 -3.27 17.05
CA LEU A 148 7.28 -3.56 17.83
C LEU A 148 8.26 -2.38 17.79
N PHE A 149 8.54 -1.83 16.61
CA PHE A 149 9.47 -0.71 16.46
C PHE A 149 9.04 0.51 17.26
N PHE A 150 7.76 0.89 17.19
CA PHE A 150 7.18 1.93 18.03
C PHE A 150 7.37 1.62 19.52
N GLN A 151 7.04 0.40 19.96
CA GLN A 151 7.15 0.03 21.38
C GLN A 151 8.58 0.14 21.91
N LEU A 152 9.58 -0.19 21.09
CA LEU A 152 11.00 -0.07 21.41
C LEU A 152 11.46 1.39 21.46
N LEU A 153 11.02 2.23 20.51
CA LEU A 153 11.40 3.65 20.42
C LEU A 153 10.57 4.57 21.32
N LYS A 154 9.45 4.08 21.87
CA LYS A 154 8.50 4.82 22.70
C LYS A 154 9.16 5.62 23.83
N PRO A 155 10.13 5.09 24.61
CA PRO A 155 10.79 5.89 25.65
C PRO A 155 11.44 7.17 25.10
N ALA A 156 12.08 7.11 23.93
CA ALA A 156 12.70 8.27 23.30
C ALA A 156 11.68 9.24 22.68
N LEU A 157 10.55 8.73 22.19
CA LEU A 157 9.41 9.56 21.76
C LEU A 157 8.85 10.36 22.95
N LEU A 158 8.58 9.69 24.07
CA LEU A 158 8.09 10.34 25.29
C LEU A 158 9.10 11.33 25.86
N ALA A 159 10.40 11.05 25.77
CA ALA A 159 11.46 11.95 26.24
C ALA A 159 11.64 13.21 25.37
N ALA A 160 11.24 13.19 24.11
CA ALA A 160 11.26 14.36 23.22
C ALA A 160 10.00 15.22 23.36
N ALA A 161 8.88 14.61 23.74
CA ALA A 161 7.60 15.27 23.86
C ALA A 161 7.56 16.27 25.03
N SER A 162 7.00 17.44 24.76
CA SER A 162 6.77 18.52 25.72
C SER A 162 5.38 19.14 25.50
N PRO A 163 4.86 19.95 26.44
CA PRO A 163 3.60 20.65 26.25
C PRO A 163 3.55 21.53 25.00
N ASP A 164 4.67 22.18 24.66
CA ASP A 164 4.77 23.13 23.54
C ASP A 164 5.18 22.45 22.22
N LEU A 165 5.78 21.26 22.31
CA LEU A 165 6.22 20.48 21.16
C LEU A 165 5.96 18.99 21.42
N PRO A 166 4.80 18.46 21.00
CA PRO A 166 4.52 17.03 21.09
C PRO A 166 5.46 16.24 20.19
N SER A 167 5.79 15.02 20.60
CA SER A 167 6.37 14.04 19.68
C SER A 167 5.26 13.45 18.81
N ARG A 168 5.60 12.89 17.65
CA ARG A 168 4.62 12.37 16.69
C ARG A 168 4.91 10.94 16.27
N VAL A 169 3.85 10.17 16.03
CA VAL A 169 3.90 8.82 15.44
C VAL A 169 2.96 8.78 14.25
N VAL A 170 3.51 8.90 13.04
CA VAL A 170 2.76 8.80 11.80
C VAL A 170 2.78 7.36 11.32
N VAL A 171 1.62 6.75 11.15
CA VAL A 171 1.49 5.37 10.66
C VAL A 171 0.77 5.38 9.32
N LEU A 172 1.42 4.88 8.27
CA LEU A 172 0.82 4.83 6.96
C LEU A 172 -0.18 3.67 6.87
N SER A 173 -1.40 4.01 6.44
CA SER A 173 -2.50 3.08 6.19
C SER A 173 -2.94 3.14 4.72
N SER A 174 -4.06 2.51 4.41
CA SER A 174 -4.70 2.47 3.09
C SER A 174 -6.21 2.39 3.30
N SER A 175 -7.01 3.02 2.46
CA SER A 175 -8.43 2.72 2.19
C SER A 175 -8.73 1.23 2.02
N SER A 176 -7.74 0.39 1.75
CA SER A 176 -7.89 -1.06 1.84
C SER A 176 -8.37 -1.52 3.21
N HIS A 177 -8.22 -0.70 4.26
CA HIS A 177 -8.86 -0.92 5.56
C HIS A 177 -10.40 -0.99 5.48
N ASN A 178 -11.01 -0.39 4.44
CA ASN A 178 -12.45 -0.49 4.17
C ASN A 178 -12.83 -1.80 3.48
N ILE A 179 -11.87 -2.53 2.90
CA ILE A 179 -12.12 -3.82 2.24
C ILE A 179 -12.38 -4.88 3.29
N HIS A 180 -11.55 -4.91 4.34
CA HIS A 180 -11.63 -5.92 5.39
C HIS A 180 -11.11 -5.38 6.73
N GLY A 181 -11.79 -5.78 7.80
CA GLY A 181 -11.41 -5.48 9.17
C GLY A 181 -10.22 -6.30 9.65
N ILE A 182 -10.15 -6.53 10.95
CA ILE A 182 -9.20 -7.45 11.56
C ILE A 182 -9.83 -8.85 11.57
N ASN A 183 -9.09 -9.89 11.14
CA ASN A 183 -9.56 -11.27 11.27
C ASN A 183 -9.82 -11.63 12.74
N ASP A 184 -10.52 -12.74 12.95
CA ASP A 184 -10.62 -13.33 14.28
C ASP A 184 -9.23 -13.61 14.87
N SER A 185 -9.12 -13.48 16.19
CA SER A 185 -7.82 -13.47 16.88
C SER A 185 -7.02 -14.76 16.76
N ASP A 186 -7.66 -15.85 16.37
CA ASP A 186 -7.09 -17.16 16.11
C ASP A 186 -6.73 -17.39 14.62
N ASN A 187 -6.84 -16.37 13.77
CA ASN A 187 -6.60 -16.49 12.33
C ASN A 187 -6.00 -15.24 11.66
N TYR A 188 -5.15 -14.48 12.37
CA TYR A 188 -4.40 -13.38 11.73
C TYR A 188 -3.48 -13.85 10.61
N ASP A 189 -2.98 -15.08 10.73
CA ASP A 189 -1.96 -15.63 9.84
C ASP A 189 -2.53 -16.54 8.73
N PHE A 190 -3.87 -16.57 8.56
CA PHE A 190 -4.57 -17.39 7.56
C PHE A 190 -4.27 -18.90 7.66
N GLN A 191 -3.95 -19.39 8.86
CA GLN A 191 -3.66 -20.81 9.11
C GLN A 191 -4.91 -21.70 8.89
N GLN A 192 -6.10 -21.11 8.95
CA GLN A 192 -7.36 -21.80 8.67
C GLN A 192 -7.74 -21.82 7.17
N GLY A 193 -6.87 -21.29 6.29
CA GLY A 193 -7.08 -21.25 4.84
C GLY A 193 -7.73 -19.96 4.33
N ASN A 194 -8.17 -19.98 3.06
CA ASN A 194 -8.83 -18.85 2.38
C ASN A 194 -8.02 -17.54 2.36
N TYR A 195 -6.70 -17.64 2.16
CA TYR A 195 -5.88 -16.47 1.96
C TYR A 195 -6.33 -15.69 0.72
N ASP A 196 -6.69 -14.42 0.93
CA ASP A 196 -6.91 -13.45 -0.14
C ASP A 196 -5.90 -12.29 0.04
N PRO A 197 -5.10 -11.96 -1.00
CA PRO A 197 -4.08 -10.92 -0.92
C PRO A 197 -4.61 -9.54 -0.51
N ASN A 198 -5.84 -9.19 -0.90
CA ASN A 198 -6.44 -7.89 -0.59
C ASN A 198 -6.99 -7.86 0.84
N VAL A 199 -7.56 -8.98 1.30
CA VAL A 199 -8.01 -9.16 2.68
C VAL A 199 -6.82 -9.07 3.65
N ALA A 200 -5.72 -9.79 3.37
CA ALA A 200 -4.50 -9.74 4.19
C ALA A 200 -3.90 -8.32 4.24
N TYR A 201 -3.84 -7.64 3.09
CA TYR A 201 -3.41 -6.24 3.03
C TYR A 201 -4.35 -5.31 3.82
N GLY A 202 -5.66 -5.46 3.62
CA GLY A 202 -6.71 -4.70 4.30
C GLY A 202 -6.60 -4.83 5.82
N GLN A 203 -6.51 -6.06 6.32
CA GLN A 203 -6.24 -6.37 7.73
C GLN A 203 -5.02 -5.61 8.25
N SER A 204 -3.90 -5.68 7.54
CA SER A 204 -2.67 -5.00 7.97
C SER A 204 -2.82 -3.48 8.06
N LYS A 205 -3.65 -2.88 7.18
CA LYS A 205 -3.87 -1.43 7.14
C LYS A 205 -4.96 -0.98 8.12
N THR A 206 -5.94 -1.82 8.42
CA THR A 206 -6.86 -1.66 9.55
C THR A 206 -6.10 -1.69 10.88
N ALA A 207 -5.15 -2.62 11.03
CA ALA A 207 -4.33 -2.74 12.23
C ALA A 207 -3.48 -1.48 12.48
N ASN A 208 -2.97 -0.86 11.40
CA ASN A 208 -2.26 0.42 11.49
C ASN A 208 -3.14 1.58 11.98
N ILE A 209 -4.43 1.60 11.61
CA ILE A 209 -5.40 2.58 12.13
C ILE A 209 -5.61 2.35 13.64
N TYR A 210 -5.80 1.08 14.04
CA TYR A 210 -5.98 0.74 15.45
C TYR A 210 -4.75 1.06 16.28
N MET A 211 -3.54 0.86 15.74
CA MET A 211 -2.31 1.29 16.37
C MET A 211 -2.29 2.81 16.57
N ALA A 212 -2.54 3.60 15.53
CA ALA A 212 -2.53 5.06 15.62
C ALA A 212 -3.55 5.57 16.66
N ASN A 213 -4.79 5.08 16.60
CA ASN A 213 -5.83 5.41 17.59
C ASN A 213 -5.41 4.96 18.99
N GLY A 214 -4.83 3.77 19.11
CA GLY A 214 -4.37 3.21 20.37
C GLY A 214 -3.22 3.99 20.99
N VAL A 215 -2.36 4.62 20.19
CA VAL A 215 -1.30 5.53 20.63
C VAL A 215 -1.92 6.82 21.17
N VAL A 216 -2.85 7.44 20.43
CA VAL A 216 -3.54 8.66 20.87
C VAL A 216 -4.27 8.42 22.19
N LEU A 217 -5.11 7.38 22.27
CA LEU A 217 -5.92 7.08 23.46
C LEU A 217 -5.08 6.81 24.72
N ARG A 218 -3.85 6.32 24.57
CA ARG A 218 -3.00 5.97 25.71
C ARG A 218 -1.98 7.05 26.09
N PHE A 219 -1.62 7.90 25.13
CA PHE A 219 -0.47 8.80 25.26
C PHE A 219 -0.75 10.25 24.85
N SER A 220 -1.96 10.58 24.39
CA SER A 220 -2.44 11.97 24.29
C SER A 220 -3.13 12.39 25.58
N ARG A 221 -3.08 13.68 25.93
CA ARG A 221 -3.81 14.22 27.09
C ARG A 221 -5.29 14.39 26.75
N ASP A 222 -6.15 13.85 27.60
CA ASP A 222 -7.47 14.44 27.86
C ASP A 222 -7.28 15.71 28.69
N VAL A 223 -7.97 16.79 28.32
CA VAL A 223 -7.96 18.08 29.02
C VAL A 223 -8.71 18.02 30.37
N GLU A 224 -9.31 16.88 30.76
CA GLU A 224 -10.24 16.85 31.90
C GLU A 224 -9.78 16.09 33.17
N HIS A 225 -8.68 15.34 33.18
CA HIS A 225 -8.26 14.67 34.42
C HIS A 225 -6.75 14.78 34.71
N ILE A 226 -6.43 15.72 35.60
CA ILE A 226 -5.13 15.83 36.28
C ILE A 226 -4.96 14.59 37.18
N SER A 227 -4.07 13.69 36.79
CA SER A 227 -3.25 12.91 37.72
C SER A 227 -2.11 12.20 36.98
N THR A 228 -1.22 12.98 36.33
CA THR A 228 0.22 12.71 36.03
C THR A 228 0.64 13.50 34.79
N PRO A 229 1.85 14.08 34.73
CA PRO A 229 2.31 14.84 33.58
C PRO A 229 2.77 13.90 32.46
N ASN A 230 1.82 13.32 31.71
CA ASN A 230 2.15 12.50 30.55
C ASN A 230 2.54 13.40 29.35
N PRO A 231 3.65 13.09 28.64
CA PRO A 231 4.11 13.87 27.50
C PRO A 231 3.35 13.48 26.21
N ILE A 232 3.11 14.47 25.35
CA ILE A 232 2.15 14.38 24.23
C ILE A 232 2.74 13.60 23.05
N VAL A 233 2.10 12.50 22.66
CA VAL A 233 2.36 11.79 21.39
C VAL A 233 1.13 11.93 20.49
N GLU A 234 1.24 12.69 19.40
CA GLU A 234 0.19 12.76 18.37
C GLU A 234 0.39 11.65 17.34
N ALA A 235 -0.66 10.89 17.01
CA ALA A 235 -0.62 9.96 15.89
C ALA A 235 -1.43 10.45 14.71
N GLN A 236 -0.86 10.40 13.51
CA GLN A 236 -1.55 10.78 12.28
C GLN A 236 -1.63 9.57 11.34
N ILE A 237 -2.83 9.30 10.84
CA ILE A 237 -3.08 8.31 9.81
C ILE A 237 -2.96 9.01 8.46
N ILE A 238 -2.08 8.50 7.60
CA ILE A 238 -2.13 8.83 6.18
C ILE A 238 -2.84 7.66 5.48
N GLN A 239 -4.11 7.89 5.09
CA GLN A 239 -4.92 6.92 4.36
C GLN A 239 -4.62 6.99 2.86
N TYR A 240 -4.13 5.90 2.30
CA TYR A 240 -3.92 5.73 0.86
C TYR A 240 -5.14 5.14 0.14
N HIS A 241 -5.72 5.79 -0.87
CA HIS A 241 -6.94 5.28 -1.53
C HIS A 241 -6.69 4.31 -2.70
N THR A 242 -7.27 3.10 -2.65
CA THR A 242 -7.34 2.01 -3.63
C THR A 242 -8.65 1.24 -3.44
N LEU A 243 -9.73 1.62 -4.15
CA LEU A 243 -10.80 0.76 -4.74
C LEU A 243 -12.15 1.51 -4.92
N PRO A 244 -13.02 1.05 -5.86
CA PRO A 244 -14.04 1.85 -6.54
C PRO A 244 -15.36 1.94 -5.76
N SER A 245 -16.04 3.05 -6.01
CA SER A 245 -17.35 3.47 -5.52
C SER A 245 -18.41 2.36 -5.49
N LEU A 246 -19.09 2.20 -4.35
CA LEU A 246 -20.55 2.11 -4.22
C LEU A 246 -20.88 2.30 -2.73
N LEU A 247 -21.35 3.49 -2.33
CA LEU A 247 -22.33 3.74 -1.24
C LEU A 247 -22.58 5.27 -1.17
N PRO A 248 -23.83 5.73 -1.02
CA PRO A 248 -24.19 7.14 -1.12
C PRO A 248 -23.69 7.93 0.10
N ILE A 249 -23.00 9.04 -0.19
CA ILE A 249 -22.52 9.99 0.80
C ILE A 249 -23.74 10.67 1.43
N SER A 250 -24.01 10.36 2.70
CA SER A 250 -24.73 11.26 3.58
C SER A 250 -23.95 11.41 4.89
N ASN A 251 -23.49 12.64 5.12
CA ASN A 251 -23.08 13.24 6.39
C ASN A 251 -21.97 12.55 7.22
N LEU A 252 -20.71 12.91 6.97
CA LEU A 252 -19.71 13.02 8.04
C LEU A 252 -18.80 14.23 7.80
N ASN A 253 -19.05 15.30 8.56
CA ASN A 253 -18.13 16.42 8.75
C ASN A 253 -16.99 15.95 9.67
N CYS A 254 -15.76 15.93 9.18
CA CYS A 254 -14.58 15.84 10.04
C CYS A 254 -13.42 16.67 9.44
N PRO A 255 -12.91 17.71 10.12
CA PRO A 255 -11.86 18.57 9.60
C PRO A 255 -10.49 18.15 10.15
N HIS A 256 -9.64 17.44 9.41
CA HIS A 256 -8.22 17.32 9.74
C HIS A 256 -7.33 17.28 8.49
N PHE A 257 -6.20 18.00 8.58
CA PHE A 257 -5.25 18.31 7.50
C PHE A 257 -4.67 17.07 6.81
N VAL A 258 -4.71 17.05 5.47
CA VAL A 258 -4.10 16.05 4.58
C VAL A 258 -2.94 16.70 3.83
N ILE A 259 -1.72 16.18 4.01
CA ILE A 259 -0.54 16.55 3.22
C ILE A 259 -0.38 15.49 2.12
N THR A 260 -0.67 15.84 0.87
CA THR A 260 -0.39 15.02 -0.32
C THR A 260 0.88 15.49 -1.01
N MET A 261 1.71 14.55 -1.44
CA MET A 261 3.01 14.80 -2.06
C MET A 261 3.11 14.03 -3.38
N GLN A 262 3.38 14.72 -4.49
CA GLN A 262 3.43 14.16 -5.86
C GLN A 262 4.84 13.79 -6.30
N PHE A 263 4.99 12.68 -7.04
CA PHE A 263 6.23 12.26 -7.69
C PHE A 263 6.17 12.15 -9.21
N LEU A 264 7.29 12.57 -9.79
CA LEU A 264 7.74 12.36 -11.16
C LEU A 264 8.20 10.90 -11.35
N SER A 265 7.89 10.36 -12.52
CA SER A 265 8.15 9.00 -12.94
C SER A 265 9.62 8.75 -13.26
N VAL A 266 10.16 7.60 -12.82
CA VAL A 266 11.36 6.98 -13.40
C VAL A 266 11.04 5.51 -13.69
N THR A 267 11.05 5.17 -14.98
CA THR A 267 10.96 3.81 -15.50
C THR A 267 12.34 3.15 -15.46
N SER A 268 12.41 1.87 -15.12
CA SER A 268 13.55 1.02 -15.45
C SER A 268 13.11 -0.43 -15.65
N LEU A 269 13.37 -0.93 -16.85
CA LEU A 269 13.31 -2.33 -17.29
C LEU A 269 14.21 -3.22 -16.42
N LEU A 270 13.76 -4.45 -16.17
CA LEU A 270 14.65 -5.62 -16.11
C LEU A 270 13.88 -6.85 -16.62
N ALA A 271 14.40 -7.42 -17.70
CA ALA A 271 14.02 -8.70 -18.25
C ALA A 271 14.78 -9.83 -17.52
N LEU A 272 14.17 -11.02 -17.39
CA LEU A 272 14.73 -12.32 -17.82
C LEU A 272 13.83 -13.52 -17.48
N ALA A 273 13.84 -14.47 -18.44
CA ALA A 273 13.48 -15.90 -18.39
C ALA A 273 12.00 -16.32 -18.58
N ASN A 274 11.71 -16.76 -19.82
CA ASN A 274 10.52 -17.51 -20.24
C ASN A 274 10.46 -18.91 -19.61
N LEU A 275 9.38 -19.18 -18.87
CA LEU A 275 8.73 -20.48 -18.79
C LEU A 275 7.27 -20.25 -19.17
N ALA A 276 6.86 -20.71 -20.36
CA ALA A 276 5.48 -20.65 -20.79
C ALA A 276 4.66 -21.69 -20.01
N SER A 277 4.22 -21.31 -18.81
CA SER A 277 3.13 -22.00 -18.13
C SER A 277 1.83 -21.53 -18.77
N ALA A 278 1.12 -22.42 -19.48
CA ALA A 278 -0.24 -22.11 -19.94
C ALA A 278 -1.09 -21.84 -18.70
N LYS A 279 -1.50 -20.59 -18.50
CA LYS A 279 -2.40 -20.22 -17.42
C LYS A 279 -3.77 -20.77 -17.76
N LEU A 280 -4.24 -21.72 -16.97
CA LEU A 280 -5.58 -22.30 -17.10
C LEU A 280 -6.53 -21.57 -16.17
N HIS A 281 -7.79 -21.53 -16.57
CA HIS A 281 -8.84 -20.72 -15.96
C HIS A 281 -10.09 -21.58 -15.75
N SER A 282 -10.84 -21.23 -14.72
CA SER A 282 -12.12 -21.86 -14.38
C SER A 282 -13.30 -21.15 -15.05
N GLN A 283 -13.15 -19.88 -15.42
CA GLN A 283 -14.20 -19.11 -16.06
C GLN A 283 -13.63 -18.19 -17.14
N ALA A 284 -14.39 -17.97 -18.22
CA ALA A 284 -14.04 -16.99 -19.24
C ALA A 284 -15.27 -16.34 -19.89
N VAL A 285 -15.08 -15.10 -20.33
CA VAL A 285 -16.09 -14.26 -20.99
C VAL A 285 -15.52 -13.58 -22.22
N CYS A 286 -16.32 -13.43 -23.27
CA CYS A 286 -15.99 -12.57 -24.40
C CYS A 286 -16.38 -11.13 -24.09
N VAL A 287 -15.54 -10.20 -24.53
CA VAL A 287 -15.68 -8.80 -24.14
C VAL A 287 -15.54 -7.84 -25.31
N THR A 288 -16.15 -6.66 -25.18
CA THR A 288 -16.03 -5.53 -26.10
C THR A 288 -15.79 -4.24 -25.34
N ASN A 289 -15.51 -3.15 -26.06
CA ASN A 289 -15.17 -1.85 -25.50
C ASN A 289 -14.05 -2.00 -24.48
N ARG A 290 -13.02 -2.81 -24.79
CA ARG A 290 -11.93 -3.05 -23.87
C ARG A 290 -11.06 -1.80 -23.79
N HIS A 291 -11.12 -1.10 -22.68
CA HIS A 291 -10.30 0.07 -22.42
C HIS A 291 -9.63 -0.06 -21.07
N TYR A 292 -8.38 0.37 -21.04
CA TYR A 292 -7.59 0.39 -19.82
C TYR A 292 -7.88 1.69 -19.11
N ASP A 293 -8.78 1.61 -18.15
CA ASP A 293 -9.02 2.75 -17.28
C ASP A 293 -8.06 2.69 -16.10
N PRO A 294 -7.47 3.82 -15.71
CA PRO A 294 -6.80 3.88 -14.43
C PRO A 294 -7.77 3.53 -13.28
N ILE A 295 -7.48 2.47 -12.49
CA ILE A 295 -8.05 2.28 -11.14
C ILE A 295 -7.01 2.72 -10.14
N GLY A 296 -7.42 3.61 -9.25
CA GLY A 296 -6.46 4.33 -8.44
C GLY A 296 -5.90 5.49 -9.26
N GLY A 297 -5.57 6.57 -8.56
CA GLY A 297 -5.91 7.89 -9.07
C GLY A 297 -7.22 8.38 -8.43
N THR A 298 -7.27 8.43 -7.11
CA THR A 298 -8.24 9.29 -6.45
C THR A 298 -7.68 10.72 -6.41
N PRO A 299 -8.48 11.74 -6.03
CA PRO A 299 -7.98 13.10 -5.85
C PRO A 299 -6.81 13.27 -4.87
N TRP A 300 -6.36 12.18 -4.24
CA TRP A 300 -5.41 12.16 -3.14
C TRP A 300 -4.28 11.13 -3.31
N SER A 301 -4.21 10.37 -4.42
CA SER A 301 -3.12 9.42 -4.69
C SER A 301 -2.97 9.05 -6.18
N PRO A 302 -1.79 9.27 -6.82
CA PRO A 302 -1.54 8.95 -8.23
C PRO A 302 -0.88 7.57 -8.43
N SER A 303 -1.23 6.56 -7.62
CA SER A 303 -0.92 5.19 -8.01
C SER A 303 -1.99 4.70 -8.99
N TYR A 304 -1.62 4.68 -10.25
CA TYR A 304 -2.42 4.04 -11.29
C TYR A 304 -2.14 2.54 -11.26
N ASN A 305 -3.13 1.78 -10.79
CA ASN A 305 -3.34 0.44 -11.32
C ASN A 305 -4.26 0.56 -12.54
N TRP A 306 -4.35 -0.49 -13.33
CA TRP A 306 -5.17 -0.47 -14.55
C TRP A 306 -6.36 -1.39 -14.33
N LYS A 307 -7.58 -0.84 -14.46
CA LYS A 307 -8.78 -1.64 -14.75
C LYS A 307 -8.66 -1.94 -16.20
N VAL A 308 -9.00 -3.17 -16.54
CA VAL A 308 -9.60 -3.37 -17.84
C VAL A 308 -11.09 -3.19 -17.62
N ASN A 309 -11.64 -2.09 -18.12
CA ASN A 309 -13.08 -1.96 -18.27
C ASN A 309 -13.46 -2.56 -19.61
N TYR A 310 -14.54 -3.32 -19.58
CA TYR A 310 -15.04 -4.03 -20.73
C TYR A 310 -16.50 -4.37 -20.50
N GLU A 311 -17.22 -4.48 -21.60
CA GLU A 311 -18.59 -4.98 -21.60
C GLU A 311 -18.55 -6.47 -21.93
N ILE A 312 -19.18 -7.28 -21.09
CA ILE A 312 -19.33 -8.70 -21.37
C ILE A 312 -20.41 -8.87 -22.42
N LEU A 313 -20.12 -9.70 -23.42
CA LEU A 313 -21.04 -10.07 -24.48
C LEU A 313 -21.52 -11.51 -24.26
N PRO A 314 -22.69 -11.73 -23.62
CA PRO A 314 -23.17 -13.08 -23.31
C PRO A 314 -23.38 -13.95 -24.57
N ASP A 315 -23.88 -13.38 -25.67
CA ASP A 315 -24.08 -14.12 -26.92
C ASP A 315 -22.76 -14.57 -27.55
N ALA A 316 -21.77 -13.68 -27.58
CA ALA A 316 -20.42 -14.01 -28.05
C ALA A 316 -19.74 -15.02 -27.11
N THR A 317 -19.97 -14.90 -25.80
CA THR A 317 -19.46 -15.83 -24.79
C THR A 317 -20.06 -17.23 -24.95
N ASN A 318 -21.37 -17.32 -25.20
CA ASN A 318 -22.04 -18.58 -25.49
C ASN A 318 -21.50 -19.23 -26.77
N CYS A 319 -21.29 -18.43 -27.83
CA CYS A 319 -20.64 -18.86 -29.07
C CYS A 319 -19.23 -19.42 -28.81
N ALA A 320 -18.37 -18.70 -28.10
CA ALA A 320 -17.01 -19.13 -27.80
C ALA A 320 -16.99 -20.37 -26.89
N CYS A 321 -17.90 -20.43 -25.91
CA CYS A 321 -18.07 -21.60 -25.04
C CYS A 321 -18.48 -22.84 -25.82
N ALA A 322 -19.30 -22.71 -26.87
CA ALA A 322 -19.64 -23.81 -27.76
C ALA A 322 -18.45 -24.32 -28.57
N TYR A 323 -17.57 -23.42 -29.04
CA TYR A 323 -16.30 -23.82 -29.67
C TYR A 323 -15.39 -24.57 -28.68
N TYR A 324 -15.27 -24.07 -27.45
CA TYR A 324 -14.44 -24.68 -26.42
C TYR A 324 -14.95 -26.05 -25.97
N ARG A 325 -16.28 -26.22 -25.86
CA ARG A 325 -16.92 -27.51 -25.53
C ARG A 325 -16.69 -28.58 -26.59
N ASN A 326 -16.65 -28.17 -27.86
CA ASN A 326 -16.48 -29.07 -29.00
C ASN A 326 -15.00 -29.29 -29.39
N ARG A 327 -14.05 -28.75 -28.61
CA ARG A 327 -12.63 -28.88 -28.88
C ARG A 327 -12.13 -30.28 -28.54
N ASN A 328 -11.21 -30.78 -29.36
CA ASN A 328 -10.48 -32.01 -29.13
C ASN A 328 -9.14 -31.96 -29.91
N THR A 329 -8.16 -31.26 -29.36
CA THR A 329 -6.87 -30.98 -30.05
C THR A 329 -5.74 -31.90 -29.59
N GLY A 330 -6.00 -32.84 -28.69
CA GLY A 330 -4.99 -33.68 -28.06
C GLY A 330 -5.49 -34.41 -26.81
N ASN A 331 -4.56 -34.78 -25.93
CA ASN A 331 -4.83 -35.60 -24.73
C ASN A 331 -4.45 -34.91 -23.41
N LYS A 332 -3.99 -33.66 -23.44
CA LYS A 332 -3.68 -32.89 -22.22
C LYS A 332 -4.96 -32.31 -21.64
N GLN A 333 -4.91 -31.94 -20.35
CA GLN A 333 -6.04 -31.38 -19.61
C GLN A 333 -6.70 -30.23 -20.37
N TRP A 334 -5.91 -29.29 -20.89
CA TRP A 334 -6.46 -28.18 -21.65
C TRP A 334 -7.08 -28.62 -22.96
N ASP A 335 -6.53 -29.62 -23.69
CA ASP A 335 -6.92 -30.01 -25.07
C ASP A 335 -8.40 -30.42 -25.26
N LYS A 336 -9.13 -30.59 -24.16
CA LYS A 336 -10.57 -30.91 -24.09
C LYS A 336 -11.20 -30.10 -22.97
N CYS A 337 -12.47 -29.72 -23.11
CA CYS A 337 -13.24 -29.16 -21.99
C CYS A 337 -14.58 -29.88 -21.83
N PRO A 338 -14.59 -31.10 -21.27
CA PRO A 338 -15.79 -31.92 -21.16
C PRO A 338 -16.84 -31.35 -20.20
N ASP A 339 -16.42 -30.46 -19.29
CA ASP A 339 -17.25 -29.82 -18.28
C ASP A 339 -17.56 -28.34 -18.59
N CYS A 340 -17.13 -27.82 -19.75
CA CYS A 340 -17.40 -26.43 -20.15
C CYS A 340 -18.91 -26.19 -20.34
N LYS A 341 -19.48 -25.36 -19.46
CA LYS A 341 -20.89 -24.99 -19.50
C LYS A 341 -21.06 -23.47 -19.51
N PHE A 342 -21.96 -23.00 -20.36
CA PHE A 342 -22.41 -21.61 -20.31
C PHE A 342 -23.56 -21.50 -19.31
N ASP A 343 -23.46 -20.57 -18.36
CA ASP A 343 -24.43 -20.39 -17.28
C ASP A 343 -25.45 -19.26 -17.53
N GLY A 344 -25.41 -18.66 -18.73
CA GLY A 344 -26.17 -17.47 -19.07
C GLY A 344 -25.33 -16.19 -19.07
N PHE A 345 -24.10 -16.25 -18.57
CA PHE A 345 -23.20 -15.12 -18.47
C PHE A 345 -21.74 -15.45 -18.82
N ALA A 346 -21.19 -16.51 -18.25
CA ALA A 346 -19.80 -16.95 -18.44
C ALA A 346 -19.71 -18.40 -18.91
N CYS A 347 -18.58 -18.75 -19.53
CA CYS A 347 -18.22 -20.14 -19.79
C CYS A 347 -17.42 -20.67 -18.60
N GLY A 348 -17.98 -21.60 -17.84
CA GLY A 348 -17.36 -22.18 -16.65
C GLY A 348 -16.86 -23.61 -16.86
N SER A 349 -15.77 -23.95 -16.18
CA SER A 349 -15.17 -25.28 -16.10
C SER A 349 -14.65 -25.51 -14.67
N ASN A 350 -15.18 -26.52 -13.98
CA ASN A 350 -14.76 -26.85 -12.62
C ASN A 350 -13.35 -27.47 -12.61
N GLY A 351 -12.95 -28.13 -13.71
CA GLY A 351 -11.64 -28.73 -13.88
C GLY A 351 -10.56 -27.80 -14.43
N TRP A 352 -10.79 -26.48 -14.49
CA TRP A 352 -9.80 -25.49 -14.96
C TRP A 352 -9.24 -25.83 -16.35
N HIS A 353 -10.14 -26.07 -17.32
CA HIS A 353 -9.74 -26.49 -18.66
C HIS A 353 -9.54 -25.33 -19.65
N ILE A 354 -9.88 -24.09 -19.27
CA ILE A 354 -9.96 -22.95 -20.20
C ILE A 354 -8.60 -22.25 -20.33
N GLY A 355 -8.03 -22.22 -21.54
CA GLY A 355 -6.82 -21.46 -21.86
C GLY A 355 -7.15 -20.05 -22.35
N GLY A 356 -6.57 -19.02 -21.71
CA GLY A 356 -6.89 -17.61 -21.98
C GLY A 356 -6.65 -17.15 -23.42
N ASP A 357 -5.49 -17.47 -24.01
CA ASP A 357 -5.14 -17.05 -25.37
C ASP A 357 -6.05 -17.68 -26.43
N GLU A 358 -6.42 -18.94 -26.20
CA GLU A 358 -7.28 -19.69 -27.11
C GLU A 358 -8.74 -19.27 -27.01
N PHE A 359 -9.23 -19.02 -25.79
CA PHE A 359 -10.57 -18.47 -25.60
C PHE A 359 -10.68 -17.07 -26.23
N THR A 360 -9.62 -16.25 -26.13
CA THR A 360 -9.51 -14.96 -26.83
C THR A 360 -9.60 -15.12 -28.35
N TYR A 361 -8.92 -16.12 -28.93
CA TYR A 361 -9.02 -16.41 -30.36
C TYR A 361 -10.46 -16.69 -30.82
N TYR A 362 -11.23 -17.48 -30.08
CA TYR A 362 -12.62 -17.74 -30.43
C TYR A 362 -13.49 -16.49 -30.31
N CYS A 363 -13.33 -15.74 -29.23
CA CYS A 363 -14.04 -14.48 -29.03
C CYS A 363 -13.78 -13.50 -30.20
N GLU A 364 -12.52 -13.28 -30.58
CA GLU A 364 -12.17 -12.31 -31.63
C GLU A 364 -12.48 -12.80 -33.05
N LYS A 365 -12.05 -14.03 -33.38
CA LYS A 365 -11.99 -14.49 -34.78
C LYS A 365 -13.23 -15.26 -35.20
N LYS A 366 -14.04 -15.76 -34.26
CA LYS A 366 -15.19 -16.61 -34.54
C LYS A 366 -16.51 -16.04 -34.03
N CYS A 367 -16.49 -15.28 -32.94
CA CYS A 367 -17.70 -14.83 -32.26
C CYS A 367 -17.90 -13.31 -32.23
N GLY A 368 -17.06 -12.54 -32.96
CA GLY A 368 -17.27 -11.12 -33.22
C GLY A 368 -17.03 -10.17 -32.04
N ALA A 369 -16.37 -10.64 -30.97
CA ALA A 369 -15.97 -9.80 -29.84
C ALA A 369 -14.60 -9.13 -30.10
N GLN A 370 -14.21 -8.19 -29.25
CA GLN A 370 -12.90 -7.51 -29.36
C GLN A 370 -11.80 -8.19 -28.53
N GLY A 371 -12.16 -9.10 -27.62
CA GLY A 371 -11.22 -9.87 -26.80
C GLY A 371 -11.93 -10.81 -25.83
N ALA A 372 -11.19 -11.33 -24.85
CA ALA A 372 -11.71 -12.14 -23.76
C ALA A 372 -11.03 -11.85 -22.43
N GLU A 373 -11.70 -12.20 -21.34
CA GLU A 373 -11.17 -12.15 -19.98
C GLU A 373 -11.44 -13.49 -19.30
N ALA A 374 -10.44 -14.03 -18.58
CA ALA A 374 -10.50 -15.35 -17.97
C ALA A 374 -9.95 -15.32 -16.54
N ASN A 375 -10.61 -16.04 -15.63
CA ASN A 375 -10.26 -16.17 -14.21
C ASN A 375 -9.83 -17.59 -13.86
#